data_AF-A0A238H1A9-F1
#
_entry.id   AF-A0A238H1A9-F1
#
_cell.length_a   1.000
_cell.length_b   1.000
_cell.length_c   1.000
_cell.angle_alpha   90.00
_cell.angle_beta   90.00
_cell.angle_gamma   90.00
#
_symmetry.space_group_name_H-M   'P 1'
#
loop_
_entity.id
_entity.type
_entity.pdbx_description
1 polymer ?
#
loop_
_entity_poly.entity_id
_entity_poly.type
_entity_poly.pdbx_seq_one_letter_code
_entity_poly.pdbx_strand_id
1 'polypeptide(L)'
;MKHADAAALDRLEDLLVELRALPGLKERSRGVFYWRGKPFLHFHVDPQGLFADLRRDSGFERFAVDTAAGRGKFLRAVHVVSGARASSSL
;
A
#
# COMPACT_ATOMS: atom_id res chain seq x y z
N MET A 1 15.34 -2.03 8.34
CA MET A 1 14.35 -2.33 7.27
C MET A 1 14.63 -1.38 6.11
N LYS A 2 14.76 -1.90 4.89
CA LYS A 2 15.04 -1.11 3.68
C LYS A 2 13.71 -0.82 2.99
N HIS A 3 13.55 0.36 2.39
CA HIS A 3 12.44 0.57 1.45
C HIS A 3 12.53 -0.45 0.31
N ALA A 4 11.37 -0.89 -0.20
CA ALA A 4 11.31 -1.74 -1.37
C ALA A 4 12.04 -1.04 -2.54
N ASP A 5 13.00 -1.75 -3.15
CA ASP A 5 13.66 -1.28 -4.36
C ASP A 5 12.80 -1.53 -5.61
N ALA A 6 13.28 -1.10 -6.78
CA ALA A 6 12.54 -1.22 -8.03
C ALA A 6 12.12 -2.67 -8.32
N ALA A 7 13.02 -3.64 -8.16
CA ALA A 7 12.72 -5.06 -8.39
C ALA A 7 11.71 -5.63 -7.38
N ALA A 8 11.74 -5.17 -6.12
CA ALA A 8 10.70 -5.49 -5.15
C ALA A 8 9.33 -4.89 -5.55
N LEU A 9 9.31 -3.65 -6.03
CA LEU A 9 8.09 -2.97 -6.47
C LEU A 9 7.52 -3.55 -7.78
N ASP A 10 8.37 -4.04 -8.68
CA ASP A 10 7.93 -4.74 -9.91
C ASP A 10 7.08 -5.98 -9.57
N ARG A 11 7.44 -6.72 -8.52
CA ARG A 11 6.67 -7.87 -8.02
C ARG A 11 5.32 -7.50 -7.39
N LEU A 12 5.13 -6.21 -7.10
CA LEU A 12 3.93 -5.65 -6.51
C LEU A 12 3.14 -4.82 -7.51
N GLU A 13 3.47 -4.82 -8.80
CA GLU A 13 2.88 -3.89 -9.77
C GLU A 13 1.33 -3.97 -9.81
N ASP A 14 0.75 -5.17 -9.80
CA ASP A 14 -0.71 -5.33 -9.74
C ASP A 14 -1.32 -4.66 -8.50
N LEU A 15 -0.67 -4.79 -7.33
CA LEU A 15 -1.10 -4.13 -6.09
C LEU A 15 -0.93 -2.60 -6.19
N LEU A 16 0.14 -2.12 -6.81
CA LEU A 16 0.36 -0.69 -7.03
C LEU A 16 -0.70 -0.10 -7.96
N VAL A 17 -1.09 -0.83 -9.01
CA VAL A 17 -2.18 -0.46 -9.92
C VAL A 17 -3.49 -0.30 -9.15
N GLU A 18 -3.85 -1.27 -8.29
CA GLU A 18 -5.04 -1.17 -7.45
C GLU A 18 -5.01 0.05 -6.52
N LEU A 19 -3.88 0.32 -5.87
CA LEU A 19 -3.72 1.50 -5.00
C LEU A 19 -3.82 2.82 -5.75
N ARG A 20 -3.27 2.89 -6.98
CA ARG A 20 -3.35 4.08 -7.84
C ARG A 20 -4.78 4.37 -8.30
N ALA A 21 -5.64 3.37 -8.36
CA ALA A 21 -7.06 3.53 -8.69
C ALA A 21 -7.90 4.07 -7.53
N LEU A 22 -7.37 4.11 -6.29
CA LEU A 22 -8.13 4.57 -5.13
C LEU A 22 -8.25 6.11 -5.09
N PRO A 23 -9.48 6.65 -4.99
CA PRO A 23 -9.67 8.09 -4.95
C PRO A 23 -9.01 8.70 -3.71
N GLY A 24 -8.30 9.82 -3.93
CA GLY A 24 -7.64 10.57 -2.86
C GLY A 24 -6.29 10.01 -2.41
N LEU A 25 -5.87 8.83 -2.90
CA LEU A 25 -4.49 8.38 -2.76
C LEU A 25 -3.64 9.05 -3.84
N LYS A 26 -2.45 9.53 -3.44
CA LYS A 26 -1.46 10.11 -4.35
C LYS A 26 -0.12 9.42 -4.17
N GLU A 27 0.36 8.76 -5.19
CA GLU A 27 1.73 8.25 -5.25
C GLU A 27 2.69 9.43 -5.48
N ARG A 28 3.61 9.67 -4.53
CA ARG A 28 4.58 10.78 -4.61
C ARG A 28 5.91 10.33 -5.20
N SER A 29 6.27 9.09 -4.91
CA SER A 29 7.34 8.32 -5.54
C SER A 29 6.86 6.88 -5.61
N ARG A 30 7.46 6.07 -6.49
CA ARG A 30 7.01 4.69 -6.70
C ARG A 30 6.97 3.93 -5.35
N GLY A 31 5.80 3.41 -4.99
CA GLY A 31 5.59 2.70 -3.73
C GLY A 31 5.45 3.58 -2.48
N VAL A 32 5.31 4.91 -2.60
CA VAL A 32 5.07 5.81 -1.46
C VAL A 32 3.81 6.63 -1.73
N PHE A 33 2.78 6.35 -0.95
CA PHE A 33 1.45 6.93 -1.13
C PHE A 33 1.10 7.87 0.02
N TYR A 34 0.44 8.95 -0.36
CA TYR A 34 -0.08 9.97 0.53
C TYR A 34 -1.60 9.99 0.45
N TRP A 35 -2.24 10.33 1.57
CA TRP A 35 -3.68 10.54 1.65
C TRP A 35 -3.93 11.81 2.46
N ARG A 36 -4.78 12.71 1.93
CA ARG A 36 -5.05 14.03 2.53
C ARG A 36 -3.76 14.83 2.87
N GLY A 37 -2.75 14.74 2.01
CA GLY A 37 -1.48 15.45 2.17
C GLY A 37 -0.50 14.85 3.18
N LYS A 38 -0.83 13.73 3.83
CA LYS A 38 0.04 13.07 4.82
C LYS A 38 0.60 11.75 4.29
N PRO A 39 1.81 11.32 4.71
CA PRO A 39 2.33 9.99 4.41
C PRO A 39 1.34 8.93 4.89
N PHE A 40 0.91 8.05 3.98
CA PHE A 40 -0.18 7.14 4.23
C PHE A 40 0.25 5.68 4.19
N LEU A 41 1.03 5.28 3.19
CA LEU A 41 1.65 3.96 3.18
C LEU A 41 2.93 3.94 2.35
N HIS A 42 3.78 2.98 2.65
CA HIS A 42 4.99 2.71 1.89
C HIS A 42 5.40 1.24 2.00
N PHE A 43 6.27 0.79 1.10
CA PHE A 43 6.72 -0.60 1.04
C PHE A 43 8.15 -0.79 1.54
N HIS A 44 8.37 -1.96 2.13
CA HIS A 44 9.64 -2.43 2.63
C HIS A 44 9.97 -3.83 2.10
N VAL A 45 11.26 -4.12 2.01
CA VAL A 45 11.80 -5.45 1.77
C VAL A 45 12.83 -5.78 2.83
N ASP A 46 12.75 -6.99 3.36
CA ASP A 46 13.74 -7.57 4.26
C ASP A 46 13.80 -9.10 4.06
N PRO A 47 14.69 -9.85 4.76
CA PRO A 47 14.82 -11.30 4.55
C PRO A 47 13.55 -12.11 4.80
N GLN A 48 12.57 -11.58 5.53
CA GLN A 48 11.28 -12.25 5.78
C GLN A 48 10.26 -12.02 4.65
N GLY A 49 10.50 -11.07 3.74
CA GLY A 49 9.66 -10.87 2.57
C GLY A 49 9.37 -9.39 2.24
N LEU A 50 8.21 -9.18 1.64
CA LEU A 50 7.70 -7.86 1.23
C LEU A 50 6.60 -7.41 2.16
N PHE A 51 6.70 -6.16 2.60
CA PHE A 51 5.79 -5.57 3.58
C PHE A 51 5.26 -4.22 3.11
N ALA A 52 4.02 -3.92 3.49
CA ALA A 52 3.43 -2.60 3.38
C ALA A 52 3.16 -2.06 4.79
N ASP A 53 3.65 -0.86 5.07
CA ASP A 53 3.41 -0.15 6.31
C ASP A 53 2.32 0.89 6.07
N LEU A 54 1.15 0.68 6.67
CA LEU A 54 -0.04 1.53 6.56
C LEU A 54 -0.19 2.43 7.78
N ARG A 55 -0.35 3.73 7.59
CA ARG A 55 -0.56 4.69 8.66
C ARG A 55 -1.92 4.46 9.34
N ARG A 56 -1.88 4.35 10.67
CA ARG A 56 -2.99 4.32 11.62
C ARG A 56 -2.82 5.46 12.63
N ASP A 57 -3.81 5.64 13.50
CA ASP A 57 -3.80 6.69 14.52
C ASP A 57 -2.60 6.57 15.47
N SER A 58 -2.20 5.35 15.81
CA SER A 58 -1.08 5.06 16.74
C SER A 58 0.29 4.87 16.07
N GLY A 59 0.39 4.94 14.73
CA GLY A 59 1.66 4.68 14.04
C GLY A 59 1.48 3.98 12.69
N PHE A 60 2.41 3.09 12.34
CA PHE A 60 2.29 2.26 11.14
C PHE A 60 1.97 0.82 11.53
N GLU A 61 0.93 0.26 10.91
CA GLU A 61 0.61 -1.15 10.97
C GLU A 61 1.21 -1.85 9.75
N ARG A 62 1.89 -2.97 9.99
CA ARG A 62 2.60 -3.72 8.95
C ARG A 62 1.76 -4.88 8.41
N PHE A 63 1.76 -5.03 7.09
CA PHE A 63 1.12 -6.14 6.39
C PHE A 63 2.14 -6.86 5.50
N ALA A 64 2.18 -8.20 5.56
CA ALA A 64 2.86 -8.99 4.56
C ALA A 64 2.10 -8.90 3.22
N VAL A 65 2.81 -8.63 2.13
CA VAL A 65 2.24 -8.45 0.77
C VAL A 65 2.93 -9.32 -0.28
N ASP A 66 3.73 -10.27 0.17
CA ASP A 66 4.34 -11.35 -0.61
C ASP A 66 3.32 -12.40 -1.07
N THR A 67 2.18 -12.52 -0.37
CA THR A 67 1.10 -13.46 -0.70
C THR A 67 -0.20 -12.75 -1.08
N ALA A 68 -1.01 -13.37 -1.94
CA ALA A 68 -2.32 -12.84 -2.32
C ALA A 68 -3.26 -12.61 -1.12
N ALA A 69 -3.24 -13.53 -0.14
CA ALA A 69 -4.02 -13.39 1.09
C ALA A 69 -3.59 -12.17 1.91
N GLY A 70 -2.27 -11.93 2.01
CA GLY A 70 -1.70 -10.75 2.65
C GLY A 70 -2.10 -9.45 1.95
N ARG A 71 -1.97 -9.41 0.63
CA ARG A 71 -2.41 -8.28 -0.21
C ARG A 71 -3.90 -7.96 -0.01
N GLY A 72 -4.76 -8.97 0.03
CA GLY A 72 -6.19 -8.79 0.30
C GLY A 72 -6.49 -8.21 1.69
N LYS A 73 -5.75 -8.64 2.73
CA LYS A 73 -5.87 -8.05 4.08
C LYS A 73 -5.44 -6.58 4.08
N PHE A 74 -4.31 -6.28 3.44
CA PHE A 74 -3.79 -4.93 3.31
C PHE A 74 -4.75 -4.00 2.56
N LEU A 75 -5.27 -4.41 1.41
CA LEU A 75 -6.22 -3.60 0.65
C LEU A 75 -7.50 -3.33 1.43
N ARG A 76 -8.05 -4.33 2.14
CA ARG A 76 -9.20 -4.10 3.04
C ARG A 76 -8.89 -3.04 4.10
N ALA A 77 -7.71 -3.11 4.71
CA ALA A 77 -7.27 -2.11 5.68
C ALA A 77 -7.15 -0.70 5.06
N VAL A 78 -6.58 -0.58 3.86
CA VAL A 78 -6.48 0.69 3.12
C VAL A 78 -7.85 1.31 2.89
N HIS A 79 -8.83 0.53 2.42
CA HIS A 79 -10.20 1.01 2.22
C HIS A 79 -10.84 1.48 3.53
N VAL A 80 -10.65 0.75 4.63
CA VAL A 80 -11.18 1.13 5.95
C VAL A 80 -10.60 2.46 6.44
N VAL A 81 -9.28 2.67 6.34
CA VAL A 81 -8.66 3.92 6.84
C VAL A 81 -8.99 5.11 5.95
N SER A 82 -8.87 4.93 4.63
CA SER A 82 -9.05 6.04 3.69
C SER A 82 -10.52 6.39 3.45
N GLY A 83 -11.44 5.47 3.78
CA GLY A 83 -12.83 5.53 3.35
C GLY A 83 -13.01 5.48 1.83
N ALA A 84 -11.92 5.33 1.08
CA ALA A 84 -11.96 5.19 -0.36
C ALA A 84 -12.61 3.84 -0.70
N ARG A 85 -13.38 3.80 -1.77
CA ARG A 85 -13.73 2.58 -2.48
C ARG A 85 -13.31 2.76 -3.93
N ALA A 86 -12.95 1.67 -4.60
CA ALA A 86 -12.80 1.70 -6.04
C ALA A 86 -14.07 2.33 -6.63
N SER A 87 -13.89 3.26 -7.57
CA SER A 87 -15.03 3.87 -8.25
C SER A 87 -15.76 2.76 -9.00
N SER A 88 -16.98 2.41 -8.55
CA SER A 88 -17.87 1.54 -9.32
C SER A 88 -18.18 2.27 -10.62
N SER A 89 -17.39 1.99 -11.65
CA SER A 89 -17.75 2.39 -13.00
C SER A 89 -18.84 1.42 -13.45
N LEU A 90 -20.06 1.96 -13.54
CA LEU A 90 -21.18 1.34 -14.27
C LEU A 90 -20.84 1.22 -15.75
#